data_AF-A0A060YK86-F1
#
_entry.id   AF-A0A060YK86-F1
#
_cell.length_a   1.000
_cell.length_b   1.000
_cell.length_c   1.000
_cell.angle_alpha   90.00
_cell.angle_beta   90.00
_cell.angle_gamma   90.00
#
_symmetry.space_group_name_H-M   'P 1'
#
loop_
_entity.id
_entity.type
_entity.pdbx_description
1 polymer ?
#
loop_
_entity_poly.entity_id
_entity_poly.type
_entity_poly.pdbx_seq_one_letter_code
_entity_poly.pdbx_strand_id
1 'polypeptide(L)'
;MLILTCALCYSASVLQVNASPSLTSSTANDRILKYNLINDTLNIVTPNGDIPDCRWNRSPPREALGNYQVLYDEEQALSENVERDLRSRSGQSLGSKGMAKGGTGPRPAAATWK
;
A
#
# COMPACT_ATOMS: atom_id res chain seq x y z
N MET A 1 34.61 11.19 -20.77
CA MET A 1 33.58 11.93 -20.00
C MET A 1 32.17 11.30 -20.13
N LEU A 2 32.02 10.04 -20.59
CA LEU A 2 30.72 9.35 -20.68
C LEU A 2 30.52 8.24 -19.61
N ILE A 3 31.59 7.85 -18.92
CA ILE A 3 31.55 6.77 -17.91
C ILE A 3 31.21 7.31 -16.51
N LEU A 4 31.51 8.59 -16.24
CA LEU A 4 31.25 9.21 -14.93
C LEU A 4 29.76 9.53 -14.68
N THR A 5 28.94 9.65 -15.72
CA THR A 5 27.48 9.77 -15.60
C THR A 5 26.80 8.46 -15.21
N CYS A 6 27.45 7.31 -15.41
CA CYS A 6 26.88 6.00 -15.11
C CYS A 6 26.87 5.69 -13.58
N ALA A 7 27.75 6.32 -12.80
CA ALA A 7 27.87 6.05 -11.36
C ALA A 7 26.95 6.94 -10.49
N LEU A 8 26.51 8.10 -10.99
CA LEU A 8 25.57 8.99 -10.27
C LEU A 8 24.09 8.68 -10.55
N CYS A 9 23.81 7.69 -11.42
CA CYS A 9 22.47 7.28 -11.83
C CYS A 9 21.98 6.07 -11.01
N TYR A 10 22.20 6.06 -9.70
CA TYR A 10 21.78 4.94 -8.82
C TYR A 10 20.40 5.17 -8.18
N SER A 11 19.65 6.19 -8.62
CA SER A 11 18.27 6.43 -8.21
C SER A 11 17.33 6.04 -9.35
N ALA A 12 16.58 4.95 -9.16
CA ALA A 12 15.50 4.59 -10.06
C ALA A 12 14.50 5.76 -10.13
N SER A 13 14.28 6.29 -11.33
CA SER A 13 13.33 7.37 -11.59
C SER A 13 12.16 6.81 -12.40
N VAL A 14 10.93 7.12 -12.01
CA VAL A 14 9.73 6.68 -12.74
C VAL A 14 9.58 7.52 -13.99
N LEU A 15 9.68 6.89 -15.16
CA LEU A 15 9.52 7.58 -16.45
C LEU A 15 8.06 7.54 -16.93
N GLN A 16 7.44 6.37 -16.86
CA GLN A 16 6.07 6.15 -17.30
C GLN A 16 5.45 4.99 -16.52
N VAL A 17 4.15 5.08 -16.29
CA VAL A 17 3.32 3.96 -15.81
C VAL A 17 2.36 3.56 -16.94
N ASN A 18 2.27 2.26 -17.20
CA ASN A 18 1.39 1.71 -18.22
C ASN A 18 0.24 0.97 -17.53
N ALA A 19 -1.00 1.33 -17.84
CA ALA A 19 -2.18 0.63 -17.32
C ALA A 19 -2.42 -0.73 -17.99
N SER A 20 -1.85 -0.96 -19.18
CA SER A 20 -1.98 -2.21 -19.93
C SER A 20 -0.67 -2.52 -20.66
N PRO A 21 0.30 -3.17 -19.97
CA PRO A 21 1.54 -3.59 -20.60
C PRO A 21 1.27 -4.66 -21.68
N SER A 22 2.10 -4.69 -22.73
CA SER A 22 1.91 -5.63 -23.85
C SER A 22 2.24 -7.08 -23.46
N LEU A 23 1.30 -7.98 -23.68
CA LEU A 23 1.48 -9.42 -23.50
C LEU A 23 1.95 -10.16 -24.77
N THR A 24 2.12 -9.46 -25.90
CA THR A 24 2.63 -10.07 -27.15
C THR A 24 4.07 -10.53 -26.97
N SER A 25 4.36 -11.80 -27.24
CA SER A 25 5.71 -12.35 -27.12
C SER A 25 6.42 -12.38 -28.47
N SER A 26 7.59 -11.75 -28.55
CA SER A 26 8.45 -11.76 -29.75
C SER A 26 9.63 -12.71 -29.61
N THR A 27 10.05 -13.02 -28.37
CA THR A 27 11.08 -14.02 -28.07
C THR A 27 10.53 -15.16 -27.20
N ALA A 28 11.25 -16.28 -27.16
CA ALA A 28 10.91 -17.41 -26.28
C ALA A 28 11.00 -17.02 -24.79
N ASN A 29 11.97 -16.18 -24.42
CA ASN A 29 12.11 -15.70 -23.05
C ASN A 29 10.95 -14.79 -22.65
N ASP A 30 10.51 -13.89 -23.54
CA ASP A 30 9.32 -13.06 -23.29
C ASP A 30 8.09 -13.93 -23.08
N ARG A 31 7.97 -15.00 -23.86
CA ARG A 31 6.87 -15.95 -23.74
C ARG A 31 6.85 -16.59 -22.34
N ILE A 32 7.98 -17.12 -21.89
CA ILE A 32 8.09 -17.76 -20.57
C ILE A 32 7.78 -16.76 -19.46
N LEU A 33 8.43 -15.59 -19.48
CA LEU A 33 8.25 -14.58 -18.44
C LEU A 33 6.80 -14.08 -18.36
N LYS A 34 6.17 -13.81 -19.51
CA LYS A 34 4.78 -13.33 -19.57
C LYS A 34 3.79 -14.40 -19.13
N TYR A 35 4.01 -15.67 -19.48
CA TYR A 35 3.15 -16.75 -18.97
C TYR A 35 3.27 -16.93 -17.45
N ASN A 36 4.49 -16.88 -16.90
CA ASN A 36 4.68 -16.94 -15.45
C ASN A 36 3.98 -15.77 -14.74
N LEU A 37 4.13 -14.55 -15.28
CA LEU A 37 3.45 -13.37 -14.76
C LEU A 37 1.93 -13.55 -14.70
N ILE A 38 1.32 -14.02 -15.81
CA ILE A 38 -0.13 -14.24 -15.89
C ILE A 38 -0.58 -15.32 -14.90
N ASN A 39 0.15 -16.43 -14.84
CA ASN A 39 -0.15 -17.54 -13.93
C ASN A 39 -0.14 -17.09 -12.46
N ASP A 40 0.91 -16.38 -12.06
CA ASP A 40 1.05 -15.88 -10.69
C ASP A 40 -0.02 -14.85 -10.35
N THR A 41 -0.38 -13.96 -11.29
CA THR A 41 -1.50 -13.03 -11.11
C THR A 41 -2.82 -13.77 -10.90
N LEU A 42 -3.12 -14.80 -11.70
CA LEU A 42 -4.35 -15.58 -11.57
C LEU A 42 -4.41 -16.34 -10.24
N ASN A 43 -3.29 -16.90 -9.77
CA ASN A 43 -3.23 -17.58 -8.47
C ASN A 43 -3.54 -16.63 -7.30
N ILE A 44 -3.20 -15.34 -7.44
CA ILE A 44 -3.48 -14.31 -6.43
C ILE A 44 -4.95 -13.89 -6.47
N VAL A 45 -5.48 -13.55 -7.65
CA VAL A 45 -6.85 -12.99 -7.77
C VAL A 45 -7.94 -14.06 -7.76
N THR A 46 -7.59 -15.30 -8.09
CA THR A 46 -8.52 -16.41 -8.28
C THR A 46 -7.89 -17.72 -7.79
N PRO A 47 -7.65 -17.84 -6.47
CA PRO A 47 -7.15 -19.08 -5.90
C PRO A 47 -8.14 -20.22 -6.20
N ASN A 48 -7.64 -21.33 -6.75
CA ASN A 48 -8.41 -22.53 -7.13
C ASN A 48 -9.42 -22.39 -8.28
N GLY A 49 -9.44 -21.28 -9.02
CA GLY A 49 -10.37 -21.11 -10.14
C GLY A 49 -11.79 -20.68 -9.72
N ASP A 50 -11.99 -20.29 -8.47
CA ASP A 50 -13.25 -19.76 -7.96
C ASP A 50 -13.54 -18.34 -8.50
N ILE A 51 -14.80 -17.94 -8.58
CA ILE A 51 -15.17 -16.59 -9.02
C ILE A 51 -14.61 -15.56 -8.02
N PRO A 52 -13.85 -14.53 -8.46
CA PRO A 52 -13.29 -13.53 -7.56
C PRO A 52 -14.42 -12.75 -6.88
N ASP A 53 -14.58 -12.95 -5.57
CA ASP A 53 -15.48 -12.18 -4.73
C ASP A 53 -14.73 -10.96 -4.18
N CYS A 54 -15.31 -9.75 -4.31
CA CYS A 54 -14.74 -8.52 -3.75
C CYS A 54 -14.64 -8.54 -2.21
N ARG A 55 -15.31 -9.50 -1.56
CA ARG A 55 -15.23 -9.75 -0.12
C ARG A 55 -14.11 -10.73 0.25
N TRP A 56 -13.34 -11.22 -0.73
CA TRP A 56 -12.19 -12.08 -0.48
C TRP A 56 -10.99 -11.25 -0.02
N ASN A 57 -10.85 -11.15 1.30
CA ASN A 57 -9.78 -10.47 2.01
C ASN A 57 -8.78 -11.47 2.62
N ARG A 58 -8.61 -12.65 2.01
CA ARG A 58 -7.53 -13.56 2.43
C ARG A 58 -6.25 -13.13 1.74
N SER A 59 -5.22 -12.85 2.54
CA SER A 59 -3.85 -12.82 2.05
C SER A 59 -3.53 -14.19 1.45
N PRO A 60 -3.20 -14.27 0.15
CA PRO A 60 -2.84 -15.54 -0.46
C PRO A 60 -1.61 -16.11 0.28
N PRO A 61 -1.55 -17.43 0.47
CA PRO A 61 -0.38 -18.06 1.09
C PRO A 61 0.87 -17.74 0.24
N ARG A 62 2.05 -17.74 0.85
CA ARG A 62 3.30 -17.31 0.19
C ARG A 62 3.58 -18.12 -1.08
N GLU A 63 3.16 -19.38 -1.07
CA GLU A 63 3.30 -20.32 -2.18
C GLU A 63 2.44 -19.91 -3.40
N ALA A 64 1.32 -19.23 -3.17
CA ALA A 64 0.43 -18.75 -4.23
C ALA A 64 0.87 -17.42 -4.85
N LEU A 65 1.80 -16.69 -4.21
CA LEU A 65 2.35 -15.44 -4.76
C LEU A 65 3.31 -15.70 -5.95
N GLY A 66 3.86 -16.90 -6.06
CA GLY A 66 4.85 -17.23 -7.10
C GLY A 66 6.06 -16.30 -7.03
N ASN A 67 6.29 -15.54 -8.11
CA ASN A 67 7.37 -14.56 -8.21
C ASN A 67 7.03 -13.17 -7.65
N TYR A 68 5.79 -12.93 -7.19
CA TYR A 68 5.42 -11.66 -6.56
C TYR A 68 5.94 -11.53 -5.13
N GLN A 69 6.20 -10.29 -4.71
CA GLN A 69 6.49 -9.93 -3.33
C GLN A 69 5.55 -8.80 -2.90
N VAL A 70 4.92 -8.95 -1.73
CA VAL A 70 4.14 -7.89 -1.11
C VAL A 70 5.11 -6.83 -0.57
N LEU A 71 5.02 -5.62 -1.13
CA LEU A 71 5.84 -4.48 -0.71
C LEU A 71 5.15 -3.59 0.30
N TYR A 72 3.82 -3.50 0.21
CA TYR A 72 3.00 -2.66 1.07
C TYR A 72 1.62 -3.29 1.23
N ASP A 73 1.20 -3.45 2.49
CA ASP A 73 -0.14 -3.93 2.87
C ASP A 73 -0.87 -2.77 3.55
N GLU A 74 -1.90 -2.25 2.87
CA GLU A 74 -2.66 -1.08 3.33
C GLU A 74 -3.51 -1.38 4.57
N GLU A 75 -4.09 -2.59 4.67
CA GLU A 75 -4.94 -2.98 5.79
C GLU A 75 -4.10 -3.13 7.06
N GLN A 76 -2.94 -3.79 6.94
CA GLN A 76 -1.99 -3.90 8.04
C GLN A 76 -1.49 -2.52 8.48
N ALA A 77 -1.08 -1.67 7.55
CA ALA A 77 -0.57 -0.33 7.86
C ALA A 77 -1.62 0.56 8.57
N LEU A 78 -2.89 0.47 8.19
CA LEU A 78 -3.99 1.18 8.85
C LEU A 78 -4.22 0.66 10.27
N SER A 79 -4.19 -0.66 10.47
CA SER A 79 -4.39 -1.27 11.80
C SER A 79 -3.32 -0.85 12.81
N GLU A 80 -2.04 -0.80 12.38
CA GLU A 80 -0.91 -0.34 13.19
C GLU A 80 -1.00 1.16 13.52
N ASN A 81 -1.58 1.96 12.62
CA ASN A 81 -1.82 3.37 12.88
C ASN A 81 -2.90 3.58 13.95
N VAL A 82 -4.02 2.85 13.83
CA VAL A 82 -5.11 2.88 14.82
C VAL A 82 -4.61 2.43 16.20
N GLU A 83 -3.81 1.37 16.29
CA GLU A 83 -3.24 0.92 17.56
C GLU A 83 -2.33 1.98 18.22
N ARG A 84 -1.51 2.68 17.42
CA ARG A 84 -0.67 3.79 17.89
C ARG A 84 -1.51 4.97 18.37
N ASP A 85 -2.59 5.32 17.69
CA ASP A 85 -3.51 6.39 18.11
C ASP A 85 -4.20 6.07 19.45
N LEU A 86 -4.64 4.82 19.63
CA LEU A 86 -5.22 4.34 20.89
C LEU A 86 -4.22 4.40 22.04
N ARG A 87 -2.97 3.98 21.81
CA ARG A 87 -1.88 4.12 22.78
C ARG A 87 -1.57 5.58 23.12
N SER A 88 -1.58 6.45 22.12
CA SER A 88 -1.31 7.88 22.29
C SER A 88 -2.39 8.59 23.13
N ARG A 89 -3.65 8.17 23.02
CA ARG A 89 -4.75 8.65 23.90
C ARG A 89 -4.70 8.07 25.31
N SER A 90 -4.25 6.83 25.47
CA SER A 90 -4.20 6.18 26.79
C SER A 90 -3.14 6.77 27.75
N GLY A 91 -2.13 7.47 27.22
CA GLY A 91 -1.11 8.18 28.01
C GLY A 91 -1.57 9.51 28.63
N GLN A 92 -2.81 9.95 28.37
CA GLN A 92 -3.32 11.26 28.78
C GLN A 92 -4.58 11.13 29.66
N SER A 93 -4.55 10.25 30.69
CA SER A 93 -5.68 10.14 31.64
C SER A 93 -5.34 10.29 33.13
N LEU A 94 -4.12 10.68 33.49
CA LEU A 94 -3.77 11.00 34.89
C LEU A 94 -3.47 12.48 35.05
N GLY A 95 -4.52 13.29 35.15
CA GLY A 95 -4.37 14.72 35.44
C GLY A 95 -5.68 15.48 35.41
N SER A 96 -6.57 15.22 36.37
CA SER A 96 -7.78 16.05 36.53
C SER A 96 -8.04 16.32 38.01
N LYS A 97 -7.35 17.35 38.54
CA LYS A 97 -7.84 18.20 39.63
C LYS A 97 -7.22 19.58 39.45
N GLY A 98 -7.96 20.48 38.80
CA GLY A 98 -7.59 21.87 38.57
C GLY A 98 -8.83 22.72 38.32
N MET A 99 -9.32 23.34 39.39
CA MET A 99 -10.36 24.36 39.43
C MET A 99 -9.95 25.60 38.62
N ALA A 100 -10.80 26.10 37.71
CA ALA A 100 -10.77 27.51 37.30
C ALA A 100 -12.09 27.97 36.65
N LYS A 101 -12.65 29.04 37.23
CA LYS A 101 -13.78 29.85 36.80
C LYS A 101 -13.47 30.64 35.50
N GLY A 102 -14.52 30.85 34.71
CA GLY A 102 -14.85 32.14 34.08
C GLY A 102 -14.16 32.49 32.76
N GLY A 103 -14.93 32.97 31.79
CA GLY A 103 -14.41 33.69 30.61
C GLY A 103 -15.26 33.54 29.36
N THR A 104 -15.89 34.64 28.94
CA THR A 104 -16.65 34.82 27.70
C THR A 104 -15.75 34.98 26.46
N GLY A 105 -16.03 34.20 25.40
CA GLY A 105 -15.68 34.46 23.98
C GLY A 105 -14.54 33.60 23.37
N PRO A 106 -14.33 33.61 22.03
CA PRO A 106 -15.26 33.55 20.90
C PRO A 106 -15.23 32.16 20.20
N ARG A 107 -16.33 31.75 19.52
CA ARG A 107 -16.37 30.54 18.68
C ARG A 107 -15.45 30.69 17.45
N PRO A 108 -14.51 29.76 17.17
CA PRO A 108 -13.95 29.62 15.84
C PRO A 108 -14.82 28.71 14.97
N ALA A 109 -15.03 29.16 13.74
CA ALA A 109 -15.91 28.58 12.74
C ALA A 109 -15.52 27.15 12.34
N ALA A 110 -16.53 26.31 12.10
CA ALA A 110 -16.36 24.99 11.51
C ALA A 110 -15.92 25.13 10.04
N ALA A 111 -14.75 24.60 9.70
CA ALA A 111 -14.28 24.53 8.33
C ALA A 111 -15.09 23.47 7.56
N THR A 112 -15.85 23.89 6.55
CA THR A 112 -16.39 23.00 5.53
C THR A 112 -15.33 22.84 4.45
N TRP A 113 -14.91 21.60 4.20
CA TRP A 113 -13.97 21.28 3.14
C TRP A 113 -14.68 21.23 1.79
N LYS A 114 -14.01 21.68 0.75
CA LYS A 114 -14.47 21.70 -0.64
C LYS A 114 -13.38 21.09 -1.50
#